data_AF-F3ZB78-F1
#
_entry.id   AF-F3ZB78-F1
#
_cell.length_a   1.000
_cell.length_b   1.000
_cell.length_c   1.000
_cell.angle_alpha   90.00
_cell.angle_beta   90.00
_cell.angle_gamma   90.00
#
_symmetry.space_group_name_H-M   'P 1'
#
loop_
_entity.id
_entity.type
_entity.pdbx_description
1 polymer ?
#
loop_
_entity_poly.entity_id
_entity_poly.type
_entity_poly.pdbx_seq_one_letter_code
_entity_poly.pdbx_strand_id
1 'polypeptide(L)' 'MDETLGRVEALGGSVRSGPNDMPWGRRVAHIQDPDGNPVNLTRPIPAR' A
#
# COMPACT_ATOMS: atom_id res chain seq x y z
N MET A 1 -6.69 -2.01 -2.93
CA MET A 1 -5.59 -1.74 -1.98
C MET A 1 -5.38 -2.94 -1.09
N ASP A 2 -6.40 -3.41 -0.39
CA ASP A 2 -6.32 -4.67 0.39
C ASP A 2 -6.04 -5.88 -0.53
N GLU A 3 -6.75 -5.98 -1.66
CA GLU A 3 -6.43 -7.00 -2.69
C GLU A 3 -5.02 -6.83 -3.28
N THR A 4 -4.57 -5.59 -3.44
CA THR A 4 -3.24 -5.27 -3.97
C THR A 4 -2.15 -5.69 -2.98
N LEU A 5 -2.37 -5.48 -1.68
CA LEU A 5 -1.47 -5.88 -0.61
C LEU A 5 -1.36 -7.41 -0.50
N GLY A 6 -2.46 -8.14 -0.68
CA GLY A 6 -2.43 -9.60 -0.78
C GLY A 6 -1.60 -10.10 -1.96
N ARG A 7 -1.57 -9.37 -3.09
CA ARG A 7 -0.68 -9.69 -4.22
C ARG A 7 0.78 -9.34 -3.95
N VAL A 8 1.06 -8.32 -3.15
CA VAL A 8 2.44 -7.94 -2.80
C VAL A 8 3.13 -9.08 -2.06
N GLU A 9 2.47 -9.67 -1.06
CA GLU A 9 3.00 -10.82 -0.34
C GLU A 9 3.15 -12.05 -1.26
N ALA A 10 2.15 -12.31 -2.11
CA ALA A 10 2.22 -13.40 -3.08
C ALA A 10 3.35 -13.26 -4.12
N LEU A 11 3.79 -12.03 -4.41
CA LEU A 11 4.88 -11.72 -5.34
C LEU A 11 6.25 -11.62 -4.64
N GLY A 12 6.33 -11.93 -3.34
CA GLY A 12 7.57 -11.88 -2.55
C GLY A 12 7.91 -10.49 -1.98
N GLY A 13 7.02 -9.51 -2.12
CA GLY A 13 7.11 -8.24 -1.42
C GLY A 13 6.60 -8.34 0.02
N SER A 14 6.83 -7.30 0.81
CA SER A 14 6.41 -7.25 2.22
C SER A 14 5.62 -5.99 2.52
N VAL A 15 4.56 -6.10 3.31
CA VAL A 15 3.80 -4.94 3.79
C VAL A 15 4.45 -4.41 5.07
N ARG A 16 5.02 -3.19 5.01
CA ARG A 16 5.62 -2.56 6.19
C ARG A 16 4.62 -1.75 7.01
N SER A 17 3.66 -1.12 6.34
CA SER A 17 2.57 -0.41 6.99
C SER A 17 1.30 -0.59 6.18
N GLY A 18 0.27 -1.12 6.84
CA GLY A 18 -1.04 -1.32 6.25
C GLY A 18 -1.65 -0.02 5.73
N PRO A 19 -2.70 -0.12 4.90
CA PRO A 19 -3.23 1.03 4.20
C PRO A 19 -3.97 1.96 5.17
N ASN A 20 -3.42 3.16 5.38
CA ASN A 20 -3.95 4.16 6.29
C ASN A 20 -4.60 5.32 5.52
N ASP A 21 -5.71 5.85 6.05
CA ASP A 21 -6.41 7.00 5.49
C ASP A 21 -5.76 8.29 5.99
N MET A 22 -5.23 9.09 5.07
CA MET A 22 -4.53 10.32 5.37
C MET A 22 -5.50 11.52 5.32
N PRO A 23 -5.29 12.54 6.16
CA PRO A 23 -6.21 13.68 6.30
C PRO A 23 -6.36 14.53 5.02
N TRP A 24 -5.44 14.39 4.05
CA TRP A 24 -5.53 15.03 2.73
C TRP A 24 -6.30 14.20 1.68
N GLY A 25 -7.13 13.24 2.12
CA GLY A 25 -8.04 12.49 1.24
C GLY A 25 -7.38 11.40 0.40
N ARG A 26 -6.25 10.85 0.86
CA ARG A 26 -5.57 9.73 0.20
C ARG A 26 -5.36 8.57 1.16
N ARG A 27 -5.51 7.35 0.66
CA ARG A 27 -5.13 6.15 1.38
C ARG A 27 -3.73 5.75 0.94
N VAL A 28 -2.84 5.51 1.90
CA VAL A 28 -1.42 5.23 1.68
C VAL A 28 -1.02 3.93 2.37
N ALA A 29 -0.28 3.07 1.68
CA ALA A 29 0.36 1.89 2.26
C ALA A 29 1.84 1.89 1.89
N HIS A 30 2.67 1.47 2.85
CA HIS A 30 4.08 1.24 2.62
C HIS A 30 4.33 -0.24 2.42
N ILE A 31 4.87 -0.57 1.25
CA ILE A 31 5.33 -1.91 0.94
C ILE A 31 6.82 -1.88 0.61
N GLN A 32 7.40 -3.07 0.56
CA GLN A 32 8.74 -3.32 0.08
C GLN A 32 8.64 -4.33 -1.05
N ASP A 33 9.34 -4.08 -2.14
CA ASP A 33 9.45 -5.08 -3.22
C ASP A 33 10.41 -6.23 -2.81
N PRO A 34 10.49 -7.31 -3.60
CA PRO A 34 11.39 -8.43 -3.31
C PRO A 34 12.88 -8.04 -3.26
N ASP A 35 13.26 -6.97 -3.94
CA ASP A 35 14.63 -6.45 -4.00
C ASP A 35 14.96 -5.55 -2.79
N GLY A 36 13.99 -5.28 -1.92
CA GLY A 36 14.15 -4.45 -0.74
C GLY A 36 13.84 -2.95 -0.96
N ASN A 37 13.36 -2.54 -2.13
CA ASN A 37 13.05 -1.14 -2.40
C ASN A 37 11.72 -0.71 -1.76
N PRO A 38 11.68 0.46 -1.09
CA PRO A 38 10.45 0.98 -0.52
C PRO A 38 9.51 1.51 -1.61
N VAL A 39 8.28 1.02 -1.63
CA VAL A 39 7.24 1.48 -2.57
C VAL A 39 6.04 2.03 -1.82
N ASN A 40 5.57 3.19 -2.28
CA ASN A 40 4.43 3.90 -1.75
C ASN A 40 3.19 3.66 -2.61
N LEU A 41 2.27 2.83 -2.13
CA LEU A 41 0.97 2.65 -2.77
C LEU A 41 0.03 3.76 -2.30
N THR A 42 -0.42 4.60 -3.22
CA THR A 42 -1.37 5.68 -2.92
C THR A 42 -2.61 5.56 -3.80
N ARG A 43 -3.79 5.81 -3.21
CA ARG A 43 -5.03 5.97 -3.96
C ARG A 43 -5.87 7.11 -3.37
N PRO A 44 -6.69 7.82 -4.17
CA PRO A 44 -7.68 8.73 -3.63
C PRO A 44 -8.69 7.97 -2.75
N ILE A 45 -9.13 8.59 -1.66
CA ILE A 45 -10.29 8.13 -0.89
C ILE A 45 -11.52 8.69 -1.61
N PRO A 46 -12.45 7.85 -2.10
CA PRO A 46 -13.67 8.35 -2.74
C PRO A 46 -14.41 9.29 -1.78
N ALA A 47 -14.81 10.45 -2.28
CA ALA A 47 -15.74 11.31 -1.55
C ALA A 47 -17.06 10.54 -1.39
N ARG A 48 -17.62 10.57 -0.18
CA ARG A 48 -18.91 9.96 0.14
C ARG A 48 -20.05 10.68 -0.57
#